data_AF-A0A3N5HQ46-F1
#
_entry.id   AF-A0A3N5HQ46-F1
#
_cell.length_a   1.000
_cell.length_b   1.000
_cell.length_c   1.000
_cell.angle_alpha   90.00
_cell.angle_beta   90.00
_cell.angle_gamma   90.00
#
_symmetry.space_group_name_H-M   'P 1'
#
loop_
_entity.id
_entity.type
_entity.pdbx_description
1 polymer ?
#
loop_
_entity_poly.entity_id
_entity_poly.type
_entity_poly.pdbx_seq_one_letter_code
_entity_poly.pdbx_strand_id
1 'polypeptide(L)'
;MSPFTKLIISIVIATIVSTLTSVLLSGELVDWRLFIAFAIATVSTAMIVGTLGGSRTANAQSATTRPSTGDAKRDQGSVKWFNASKGFGFIVKDDGEEIFV
;
A
#
# COMPACT_ATOMS: atom_id res chain seq x y z
N MET A 1 10.56 -10.38 4.90
CA MET A 1 10.94 -9.57 3.72
C MET A 1 9.89 -8.49 3.52
N SER A 2 10.28 -7.21 3.58
CA SER A 2 9.35 -6.09 3.51
C SER A 2 8.64 -6.05 2.15
N PRO A 3 7.41 -5.50 2.08
CA PRO A 3 6.68 -5.36 0.81
C PRO A 3 7.46 -4.53 -0.22
N PHE A 4 8.28 -3.58 0.25
CA PHE A 4 9.13 -2.75 -0.60
C PHE A 4 10.22 -3.54 -1.33
N THR A 5 10.88 -4.48 -0.65
CA THR A 5 11.89 -5.35 -1.27
C THR A 5 11.27 -6.24 -2.35
N LYS A 6 10.04 -6.72 -2.15
CA LYS A 6 9.31 -7.53 -3.14
C LYS A 6 8.96 -6.71 -4.40
N LEU A 7 8.60 -5.44 -4.24
CA LEU A 7 8.31 -4.54 -5.34
C LEU A 7 9.54 -4.31 -6.23
N ILE A 8 10.70 -4.03 -5.62
CA ILE A 8 11.95 -3.80 -6.35
C ILE A 8 12.36 -5.06 -7.12
N ILE A 9 12.32 -6.21 -6.47
CA ILE A 9 12.66 -7.49 -7.11
C ILE A 9 11.72 -7.78 -8.28
N SER A 10 10.42 -7.53 -8.13
CA SER A 10 9.44 -7.72 -9.20
C SER A 10 9.71 -6.82 -10.41
N ILE A 11 10.07 -5.56 -10.17
CA ILE A 11 10.39 -4.60 -11.24
C ILE A 11 11.62 -5.04 -12.01
N VAL A 12 12.66 -5.48 -11.32
CA VAL A 12 13.93 -5.92 -11.93
C VAL A 12 13.71 -7.19 -12.75
N ILE A 13 12.94 -8.14 -12.23
CA ILE A 13 12.63 -9.38 -12.98
C ILE A 13 11.79 -9.05 -14.22
N ALA A 14 10.78 -8.19 -14.10
CA ALA A 14 9.91 -7.82 -15.21
C ALA A 14 10.68 -7.13 -16.36
N THR A 15 11.59 -6.22 -16.05
CA THR A 15 12.40 -5.53 -17.07
C THR A 15 13.38 -6.47 -17.77
N ILE A 16 14.00 -7.38 -17.03
CA ILE A 16 14.91 -8.39 -17.59
C ILE A 16 14.15 -9.36 -18.49
N VAL A 17 13.01 -9.88 -18.04
CA VAL A 17 12.19 -10.82 -18.84
C VAL A 17 11.66 -10.12 -20.09
N SER A 18 11.19 -8.87 -19.97
CA SER A 18 10.70 -8.09 -21.11
C SER A 18 11.79 -7.85 -22.14
N THR A 19 12.99 -7.41 -21.72
CA THR A 19 14.11 -7.15 -22.63
C THR A 19 14.66 -8.43 -23.25
N LEU A 20 14.77 -9.52 -22.48
CA LEU A 20 15.22 -10.81 -23.00
C LEU A 20 14.22 -11.40 -24.01
N THR A 21 12.92 -11.31 -23.73
CA THR A 21 11.87 -11.76 -24.67
C THR A 21 11.92 -10.93 -25.96
N SER A 22 12.14 -9.61 -25.84
CA SER A 22 12.28 -8.72 -27.00
C SER A 22 13.48 -9.11 -27.87
N VAL A 23 14.63 -9.38 -27.25
CA VAL A 23 15.86 -9.75 -27.94
C VAL A 23 15.74 -11.12 -28.62
N LEU A 24 15.14 -12.10 -27.94
CA LEU A 24 15.07 -13.48 -28.43
C LEU A 24 14.05 -13.66 -29.57
N LEU A 25 12.94 -12.91 -29.55
CA LEU A 25 11.87 -13.04 -30.55
C LEU A 25 12.10 -12.17 -31.79
N SER A 26 12.79 -11.04 -31.65
CA SER A 26 12.83 -10.00 -32.68
C SER A 26 14.23 -9.77 -33.26
N GLY A 27 15.30 -10.12 -32.55
CA GLY A 27 16.69 -9.86 -32.96
C GLY A 27 17.09 -8.37 -33.06
N GLU A 28 16.12 -7.47 -32.93
CA GLU A 28 16.28 -6.01 -32.97
C GLU A 28 16.30 -5.44 -31.55
N LEU A 29 17.26 -4.55 -31.28
CA LEU A 29 17.55 -4.05 -29.93
C LEU A 29 16.49 -3.09 -29.37
N VAL A 30 15.67 -2.46 -30.23
CA VAL A 30 14.64 -1.48 -29.85
C VAL A 30 13.49 -1.51 -30.86
N ASP A 31 12.48 -2.34 -30.63
CA ASP A 31 11.24 -2.28 -31.42
C ASP A 31 10.28 -1.25 -30.83
N TRP A 32 10.07 -0.15 -31.55
CA TRP A 32 9.17 0.94 -31.17
C TRP A 32 7.72 0.46 -30.97
N ARG A 33 7.32 -0.63 -31.64
CA ARG A 33 6.00 -1.26 -31.47
C ARG A 33 5.85 -1.87 -30.09
N LEU A 34 6.93 -2.47 -29.56
CA LEU A 34 6.93 -3.11 -28.26
C LEU A 34 6.91 -2.08 -27.12
N PHE A 35 7.58 -0.94 -27.32
CA PHE A 35 7.52 0.18 -26.37
C PHE A 35 6.08 0.70 -26.21
N ILE A 36 5.37 0.87 -27.34
CA ILE A 36 3.95 1.27 -27.33
C ILE A 36 3.08 0.19 -26.68
N ALA A 37 3.27 -1.08 -27.03
CA ALA A 37 2.51 -2.19 -26.45
C ALA A 37 2.73 -2.32 -24.93
N PHE A 38 3.96 -2.15 -24.44
CA PHE A 38 4.30 -2.18 -23.02
C PHE A 38 3.69 -0.99 -22.26
N ALA A 39 3.75 0.21 -22.83
CA ALA A 39 3.11 1.39 -22.25
C ALA A 39 1.60 1.18 -22.09
N ILE A 40 0.92 0.64 -23.12
CA ILE A 40 -0.51 0.32 -23.07
C ILE A 40 -0.81 -0.77 -22.05
N ALA A 41 -0.02 -1.84 -22.01
CA ALA A 41 -0.21 -2.95 -21.07
C ALA A 41 -0.04 -2.51 -19.61
N THR A 42 0.93 -1.63 -19.34
CA THR A 42 1.18 -1.09 -17.99
C THR A 42 0.04 -0.18 -17.53
N VAL A 43 -0.45 0.70 -18.41
CA VAL A 43 -1.62 1.55 -18.12
C VAL A 43 -2.87 0.70 -17.90
N SER A 44 -3.07 -0.34 -18.71
CA SER A 44 -4.20 -1.27 -18.56
C SER A 44 -4.13 -2.04 -17.24
N THR A 45 -2.94 -2.52 -16.87
CA THR A 45 -2.72 -3.23 -15.60
C THR A 45 -2.93 -2.29 -14.42
N ALA A 46 -2.49 -1.03 -14.50
CA ALA A 46 -2.70 -0.03 -13.46
C ALA A 46 -4.18 0.31 -13.27
N MET A 47 -4.97 0.38 -14.35
CA MET A 47 -6.42 0.58 -14.25
C MET A 47 -7.16 -0.63 -13.67
N ILE A 48 -6.75 -1.84 -14.03
CA ILE A 48 -7.35 -3.06 -13.48
C ILE A 48 -7.00 -3.18 -11.99
N VAL A 49 -5.75 -2.95 -11.60
CA VAL A 49 -5.32 -3.00 -10.19
C VAL A 49 -5.95 -1.85 -9.37
N GLY A 50 -6.16 -0.68 -9.97
CA GLY A 50 -6.84 0.45 -9.34
C GLY A 50 -8.35 0.23 -9.10
N THR A 51 -8.99 -0.67 -9.85
CA THR A 51 -10.44 -0.96 -9.73
C THR A 51 -10.76 -2.19 -8.88
N LEU A 52 -9.80 -3.09 -8.63
CA LEU A 52 -9.97 -4.20 -7.69
C LEU A 52 -9.78 -3.81 -6.20
N GLY A 53 -9.48 -2.54 -5.92
CA GLY A 53 -9.15 -2.04 -4.59
C GLY A 53 -10.30 -1.47 -3.74
N GLY A 54 -11.57 -1.58 -4.13
CA GLY A 54 -12.63 -1.04 -3.28
C GLY A 54 -14.05 -1.14 -3.80
N SER A 55 -14.76 -2.17 -3.35
CA SER A 55 -16.22 -2.16 -3.11
C SER A 55 -16.59 -3.36 -2.23
N ARG A 56 -16.22 -3.32 -0.95
CA ARG A 56 -16.90 -4.09 0.10
C ARG A 56 -17.87 -3.18 0.85
N THR A 57 -18.85 -2.68 0.11
CA THR A 57 -20.14 -2.20 0.61
C THR A 57 -21.11 -3.38 0.43
N ALA A 58 -21.89 -3.84 1.39
CA ALA A 58 -22.33 -3.23 2.62
C ALA A 58 -22.86 -4.28 3.60
N ASN A 59 -22.93 -3.87 4.88
CA ASN A 59 -24.09 -4.06 5.74
C ASN A 59 -24.48 -5.48 6.18
N ALA A 60 -24.08 -5.84 7.41
CA ALA A 60 -24.97 -6.57 8.30
C ALA A 60 -24.67 -6.21 9.76
N GLN A 61 -25.75 -5.84 10.46
CA GLN A 61 -25.92 -5.89 11.91
C GLN A 61 -25.28 -4.77 12.74
N SER A 62 -26.05 -3.67 12.77
CA SER A 62 -26.53 -3.11 14.02
C SER A 62 -26.93 -4.23 15.02
N ALA A 63 -25.97 -4.67 15.83
CA ALA A 63 -26.24 -5.26 17.12
C ALA A 63 -25.63 -4.31 18.15
N THR A 64 -26.48 -3.43 18.68
CA THR A 64 -26.25 -2.73 19.94
C THR A 64 -26.17 -3.77 21.05
N THR A 65 -25.03 -4.41 21.17
CA THR A 65 -24.52 -4.87 22.45
C THR A 65 -23.47 -3.85 22.79
N ARG A 66 -23.84 -2.85 23.59
CA ARG A 66 -22.88 -1.96 24.22
C ARG A 66 -22.28 -2.79 25.35
N PRO A 67 -21.09 -3.41 25.22
CA PRO A 67 -20.37 -3.79 26.41
C PRO A 67 -20.23 -2.47 27.18
N SER A 68 -20.81 -2.43 28.37
CA SER A 68 -20.35 -1.54 29.42
C SER A 68 -18.88 -1.89 29.63
N THR A 69 -18.02 -1.27 28.83
CA THR A 69 -16.58 -1.23 29.04
C THR A 69 -16.42 -0.49 30.36
N GLY A 70 -16.48 -1.27 31.44
CA GLY A 70 -16.17 -0.82 32.77
C GLY A 70 -14.83 -0.11 32.72
N ASP A 71 -14.80 1.10 33.28
CA ASP A 71 -13.63 1.71 33.90
C ASP A 71 -12.29 1.51 33.17
N ALA A 72 -12.28 1.57 31.84
CA ALA A 72 -11.05 1.77 31.10
C ALA A 72 -10.67 3.24 31.30
N LYS A 73 -9.87 3.50 32.35
CA LYS A 73 -9.29 4.80 32.67
C LYS A 73 -8.75 5.41 31.37
N ARG A 74 -9.44 6.44 30.88
CA ARG A 74 -9.00 7.18 29.70
C ARG A 74 -7.80 8.00 30.11
N ASP A 75 -6.62 7.61 29.64
CA ASP A 75 -5.43 8.42 29.84
C ASP A 75 -5.45 9.61 28.86
N GLN A 76 -5.15 10.80 29.39
CA GLN A 76 -5.03 12.04 28.63
C GLN A 76 -3.55 12.39 28.47
N GLY A 77 -3.23 13.08 27.38
CA GLY A 77 -1.87 13.51 27.08
C GLY A 77 -1.85 14.44 25.87
N SER A 78 -0.71 15.09 25.67
CA SER A 78 -0.47 16.00 24.55
C SER A 78 0.26 15.29 23.41
N VAL A 79 -0.17 15.54 22.18
CA VAL A 79 0.50 15.01 20.99
C VAL A 79 1.85 15.72 20.81
N LYS A 80 2.95 14.97 20.93
CA LYS A 80 4.31 15.51 20.74
C LYS A 80 4.59 15.74 19.27
N TRP A 81 4.27 14.75 18.44
CA TRP A 81 4.28 14.84 16.99
C TRP A 81 3.45 13.70 16.40
N PHE A 82 2.89 13.92 15.21
CA PHE A 82 2.11 12.92 14.51
C PHE A 82 2.31 13.03 13.00
N ASN A 83 2.54 11.91 12.34
CA ASN A 83 2.61 11.82 10.88
C ASN A 83 1.29 11.25 10.34
N ALA A 84 0.40 12.13 9.86
CA ALA A 84 -0.90 11.73 9.34
C ALA A 84 -0.82 10.82 8.11
N SER A 85 0.19 11.00 7.25
CA SER A 85 0.36 10.17 6.05
C SER A 85 0.78 8.75 6.37
N LYS A 86 1.56 8.57 7.45
CA LYS A 86 2.06 7.24 7.87
C LYS A 86 1.23 6.62 9.00
N GLY A 87 0.35 7.40 9.63
CA GLY A 87 -0.55 6.94 10.69
C GLY A 87 0.14 6.58 12.00
N PHE A 88 1.28 7.22 12.32
CA PHE A 88 1.96 7.01 13.59
C PHE A 88 2.48 8.31 14.21
N GLY A 89 2.67 8.30 15.52
CA GLY A 89 3.15 9.44 16.30
C GLY A 89 3.52 9.09 17.74
N PHE A 90 3.77 10.12 18.53
CA PHE A 90 3.99 9.98 19.96
C PHE A 90 3.13 10.97 20.74
N ILE A 91 2.61 10.49 21.87
CA ILE A 91 1.83 11.26 22.84
C ILE A 91 2.61 11.27 24.16
N VAL A 92 2.69 12.42 24.79
CA VAL A 92 3.26 12.59 26.13
C VAL A 92 2.12 12.69 27.13
N LYS A 93 2.05 11.78 28.09
CA LYS A 93 1.11 11.82 29.20
C LYS A 93 1.50 12.90 30.21
N ASP A 94 0.57 13.25 31.10
CA ASP A 94 0.82 14.26 32.15
C ASP A 94 1.92 13.85 33.15
N ASP A 95 2.22 12.56 33.26
CA ASP A 95 3.33 12.00 34.05
C ASP A 95 4.69 12.00 33.32
N GLY A 96 4.72 12.50 32.08
CA GLY A 96 5.91 12.54 31.23
C GLY A 96 6.20 11.24 30.49
N GLU A 97 5.36 10.22 30.61
CA GLU A 97 5.49 8.98 29.85
C GLU A 97 5.21 9.21 28.36
N GLU A 98 6.08 8.67 27.50
CA GLU A 98 5.93 8.76 26.03
C GLU A 98 5.32 7.47 25.49
N ILE A 99 4.15 7.60 24.84
CA ILE A 99 3.43 6.49 24.23
C ILE A 99 3.49 6.62 22.71
N PHE A 100 3.90 5.54 22.03
CA PHE A 100 3.84 5.40 20.58
C PHE A 100 2.43 5.00 20.12
N VAL A 101 1.92 5.65 19.09
CA VAL A 101 0.61 5.39 18.47
C VAL A 101 0.72 5.28 16.96
#